data_AF-A0A0D3GG73-F1
#
_entry.id   AF-A0A0D3GG73-F1
#
_cell.length_a   1.000
_cell.length_b   1.000
_cell.length_c   1.000
_cell.angle_alpha   90.00
_cell.angle_beta   90.00
_cell.angle_gamma   90.00
#
_symmetry.space_group_name_H-M   'P 1'
#
loop_
_entity.id
_entity.type
_entity.pdbx_description
1 polymer ?
#
loop_
_entity_poly.entity_id
_entity_poly.type
_entity_poly.pdbx_seq_one_letter_code
_entity_poly.pdbx_strand_id
1 'polypeptide(L)'
;MVWHAAAVHRDVHELQKLLKQEPLNNRLIVDAIGVITSSWKEHYAKPCPEDLVKLMSDVEDLVGLFERQLRYESVCTDASRDLKIFADDNAEYCERKAKEARTVAVAYPQLVKRNEEMIVNHPITIDSLSQKVTELENRRDNAKINIEAAKMQKEAEASAPPSVRPKSFEETILPIPSMLANTFL
;
A
#
# COMPACT_ATOMS: atom_id res chain seq x y z
N MET A 1 -64.51 -27.60 -43.13
CA MET A 1 -63.09 -27.82 -43.47
C MET A 1 -62.35 -26.57 -43.96
N VAL A 2 -62.95 -25.67 -44.77
CA VAL A 2 -62.24 -24.51 -45.38
C VAL A 2 -61.65 -23.50 -44.37
N TRP A 3 -62.35 -23.24 -43.25
CA TRP A 3 -61.90 -22.29 -42.23
C TRP A 3 -60.61 -22.68 -41.51
N HIS A 4 -60.34 -23.99 -41.43
CA HIS A 4 -59.21 -24.53 -40.71
C HIS A 4 -57.91 -24.34 -41.50
N ALA A 5 -57.90 -24.70 -42.79
CA ALA A 5 -56.75 -24.44 -43.66
C ALA A 5 -56.37 -22.95 -43.76
N ALA A 6 -57.37 -22.05 -43.75
CA ALA A 6 -57.14 -20.61 -43.77
C ALA A 6 -56.46 -20.08 -42.49
N ALA A 7 -56.71 -20.70 -41.33
CA ALA A 7 -56.07 -20.35 -40.07
C ALA A 7 -54.58 -20.74 -40.08
N VAL A 8 -54.27 -22.01 -40.42
CA VAL A 8 -52.89 -22.49 -40.53
C VAL A 8 -52.09 -21.65 -41.53
N HIS A 9 -52.69 -21.30 -42.68
CA HIS A 9 -52.04 -20.45 -43.68
C HIS A 9 -51.73 -19.03 -43.13
N ARG A 10 -52.66 -18.44 -42.38
CA ARG A 10 -52.44 -17.14 -41.74
C ARG A 10 -51.31 -17.21 -40.72
N ASP A 11 -51.33 -18.21 -39.86
CA ASP A 11 -50.34 -18.39 -38.80
C ASP A 11 -48.94 -18.61 -39.37
N VAL A 12 -48.80 -19.47 -40.39
CA VAL A 12 -47.53 -19.66 -41.12
C VAL A 12 -47.06 -18.38 -41.78
N HIS A 13 -47.96 -17.59 -42.35
CA HIS A 13 -47.62 -16.30 -42.96
C HIS A 13 -47.14 -15.28 -41.92
N GLU A 14 -47.74 -15.22 -40.73
CA GLU A 14 -47.26 -14.35 -39.64
C GLU A 14 -45.90 -14.83 -39.10
N LEU A 15 -45.69 -16.14 -38.93
CA LEU A 15 -44.36 -16.68 -38.57
C LEU A 15 -43.30 -16.30 -39.60
N GLN A 16 -43.62 -16.41 -40.90
CA GLN A 16 -42.70 -15.98 -41.96
C GLN A 16 -42.36 -14.49 -41.88
N LYS A 17 -43.29 -13.63 -41.49
CA LYS A 17 -42.98 -12.20 -41.27
C LYS A 17 -42.01 -12.04 -40.12
N LEU A 18 -42.25 -12.70 -38.98
CA LEU A 18 -41.36 -12.63 -37.82
C LEU A 18 -39.94 -13.11 -38.15
N LEU A 19 -39.82 -14.20 -38.91
CA LEU A 19 -38.54 -14.74 -39.37
C LEU A 19 -37.79 -13.82 -40.34
N LYS A 20 -38.47 -12.87 -40.99
CA LYS A 20 -37.89 -11.90 -41.92
C LYS A 20 -37.63 -10.53 -41.27
N GLN A 21 -38.01 -10.34 -40.01
CA GLN A 21 -37.76 -9.08 -39.31
C GLN A 21 -36.28 -8.95 -38.95
N GLU A 22 -35.76 -7.73 -39.11
CA GLU A 22 -34.43 -7.35 -38.63
C GLU A 22 -34.56 -6.20 -37.60
N PRO A 23 -33.94 -6.33 -36.42
CA PRO A 23 -33.20 -7.50 -35.93
C PRO A 23 -34.12 -8.68 -35.63
N LEU A 24 -33.59 -9.90 -35.81
CA LEU A 24 -34.31 -11.13 -35.54
C LEU A 24 -34.56 -11.26 -34.02
N ASN A 25 -35.82 -11.40 -33.61
CA ASN A 25 -36.18 -11.53 -32.20
C ASN A 25 -36.51 -12.99 -31.88
N ASN A 26 -35.47 -13.77 -31.56
CA ASN A 26 -35.56 -15.20 -31.28
C ASN A 26 -36.56 -15.52 -30.16
N ARG A 27 -36.66 -14.68 -29.13
CA ARG A 27 -37.60 -14.89 -28.02
C ARG A 27 -39.05 -14.76 -28.47
N LEU A 28 -39.35 -13.69 -29.21
CA LEU A 28 -40.69 -13.46 -29.75
C LEU A 28 -41.09 -14.55 -30.74
N ILE A 29 -40.15 -15.06 -31.54
CA ILE A 29 -40.39 -16.17 -32.47
C ILE A 29 -40.72 -17.47 -31.71
N VAL A 30 -39.95 -17.83 -30.69
CA VAL A 30 -40.21 -19.01 -29.84
C VAL A 30 -41.59 -18.90 -29.18
N ASP A 31 -41.91 -17.75 -28.58
CA ASP A 31 -43.20 -17.53 -27.93
C ASP A 31 -44.37 -17.62 -28.94
N ALA A 32 -44.22 -17.03 -30.13
CA ALA A 32 -45.23 -17.10 -31.19
C ALA A 32 -45.45 -18.53 -31.71
N ILE A 33 -44.38 -19.29 -31.92
CA ILE A 33 -44.46 -20.70 -32.30
C ILE A 33 -45.20 -21.50 -31.22
N GLY A 34 -44.88 -21.29 -29.94
CA GLY A 34 -45.52 -21.99 -28.83
C GLY A 34 -47.03 -21.78 -28.80
N VAL A 35 -47.49 -20.54 -29.03
CA VAL A 35 -48.92 -20.20 -29.10
C VAL A 35 -49.60 -20.88 -30.30
N ILE A 36 -49.00 -20.78 -31.48
CA ILE A 36 -49.57 -21.30 -32.73
C ILE A 36 -49.67 -22.83 -32.69
N THR A 37 -48.59 -23.52 -32.32
CA THR A 37 -48.57 -24.98 -32.24
C THR A 37 -49.53 -25.53 -31.17
N SER A 38 -49.71 -24.82 -30.05
CA SER A 38 -50.70 -25.18 -29.03
C SER A 38 -52.13 -25.04 -29.56
N SER A 39 -52.43 -23.94 -30.26
CA SER A 39 -53.73 -23.71 -30.89
C SER A 39 -54.04 -24.80 -31.94
N TRP A 40 -53.06 -25.18 -32.76
CA TRP A 40 -53.24 -26.27 -33.73
C TRP A 40 -53.47 -27.63 -33.05
N LYS A 41 -52.73 -27.95 -31.98
CA LYS A 41 -52.93 -29.19 -31.22
C LYS A 41 -54.35 -29.28 -30.64
N GLU A 42 -54.90 -28.16 -30.15
CA GLU A 42 -56.25 -28.10 -29.59
C GLU A 42 -57.33 -28.23 -30.68
N HIS A 43 -57.20 -27.50 -31.79
CA HIS A 43 -58.28 -27.38 -32.78
C HIS A 43 -58.28 -28.49 -33.85
N TYR A 44 -57.20 -29.28 -33.96
CA TYR A 44 -57.04 -30.32 -34.97
C TYR A 44 -56.85 -31.72 -34.38
N ALA A 45 -57.29 -31.94 -33.14
CA ALA A 45 -56.99 -33.15 -32.38
C ALA A 45 -57.36 -34.45 -33.12
N LYS A 46 -58.51 -34.54 -33.82
CA LYS A 46 -58.89 -35.73 -34.63
C LYS A 46 -59.89 -35.47 -35.78
N PRO A 47 -59.68 -36.05 -36.98
CA PRO A 47 -58.40 -36.59 -37.45
C PRO A 47 -57.43 -35.44 -37.79
N CYS A 48 -56.21 -35.50 -37.25
CA CYS A 48 -55.16 -34.53 -37.56
C CYS A 48 -54.50 -34.90 -38.90
N PRO A 49 -54.40 -33.98 -39.88
CA PRO A 49 -53.71 -34.24 -41.14
C PRO A 49 -52.22 -34.52 -40.94
N GLU A 50 -51.66 -35.51 -41.66
CA GLU A 50 -50.23 -35.87 -41.59
C GLU A 50 -49.30 -34.69 -41.90
N ASP A 51 -49.65 -33.86 -42.89
CA ASP A 51 -48.90 -32.65 -43.24
C ASP A 51 -48.83 -31.65 -42.09
N LEU A 52 -49.91 -31.52 -41.31
CA LEU A 52 -49.94 -30.64 -40.14
C LEU A 52 -49.09 -31.20 -39.00
N VAL A 53 -49.10 -32.52 -38.80
CA VAL A 53 -48.21 -33.20 -37.84
C VAL A 53 -46.75 -32.95 -38.19
N LYS A 54 -46.39 -33.10 -39.47
CA LYS A 54 -45.04 -32.83 -39.95
C LYS A 54 -44.65 -31.36 -39.76
N LEU A 55 -45.53 -30.42 -40.13
CA LEU A 55 -45.29 -28.99 -39.94
C LEU A 55 -45.09 -28.63 -38.47
N MET A 56 -45.88 -29.20 -37.56
CA MET A 56 -45.69 -29.01 -36.11
C MET A 56 -44.33 -29.51 -35.65
N SER A 57 -43.88 -30.67 -36.15
CA SER A 57 -42.55 -31.21 -35.86
C SER A 57 -41.43 -30.30 -36.37
N ASP A 58 -41.50 -29.86 -37.63
CA ASP A 58 -40.48 -28.98 -38.24
C ASP A 58 -40.37 -27.65 -37.49
N VAL A 59 -41.50 -27.12 -37.04
CA VAL A 59 -41.58 -25.87 -36.26
C VAL A 59 -41.07 -26.06 -34.83
N GLU A 60 -41.24 -27.24 -34.23
CA GLU A 60 -40.66 -27.60 -32.93
C GLU A 60 -39.13 -27.72 -33.00
N ASP A 61 -38.59 -28.31 -34.07
CA ASP A 61 -37.14 -28.35 -34.31
C ASP A 61 -36.56 -26.92 -34.45
N LEU A 62 -37.30 -26.03 -35.12
CA LEU A 62 -36.93 -24.62 -35.25
C LEU A 62 -36.88 -23.90 -33.89
N VAL A 63 -37.80 -24.19 -32.97
CA VAL A 63 -37.74 -23.69 -31.58
C VAL A 63 -36.45 -24.16 -30.90
N GLY A 64 -36.09 -25.43 -31.06
CA GLY A 64 -34.84 -25.98 -30.51
C GLY A 64 -33.60 -25.22 -30.97
N LEU A 65 -33.56 -24.77 -32.23
CA LEU A 65 -32.48 -23.93 -32.76
C LEU A 65 -32.46 -22.54 -32.11
N PHE A 66 -33.61 -21.86 -32.03
CA PHE A 66 -33.69 -20.52 -31.44
C PHE A 66 -33.38 -20.51 -29.95
N GLU A 67 -33.87 -21.49 -29.19
CA GLU A 67 -33.53 -21.62 -27.78
C GLU A 67 -32.04 -21.89 -27.57
N ARG A 68 -31.42 -22.71 -28.43
CA ARG A 68 -29.96 -22.93 -28.37
C ARG A 68 -29.22 -21.62 -28.62
N GLN A 69 -29.66 -20.82 -29.58
CA GLN A 69 -29.06 -19.52 -29.85
C GLN A 69 -29.25 -18.54 -28.67
N LEU A 70 -30.44 -18.45 -28.09
CA LEU A 70 -30.70 -17.63 -26.90
C LEU A 70 -29.80 -18.03 -25.72
N ARG A 71 -29.60 -19.33 -25.50
CA ARG A 71 -28.66 -19.82 -24.48
C ARG A 71 -27.23 -19.41 -24.78
N TYR A 72 -26.80 -19.52 -26.05
CA TYR A 72 -25.47 -19.10 -26.46
C TYR A 72 -25.25 -17.59 -26.26
N GLU A 73 -26.21 -16.76 -26.67
CA GLU A 73 -26.18 -15.30 -26.46
C GLU A 73 -26.11 -14.93 -24.98
N SER A 74 -26.87 -15.63 -24.12
CA SER A 74 -26.78 -15.46 -22.67
C SER A 74 -25.38 -15.78 -22.15
N VAL A 75 -24.83 -16.94 -22.51
CA VAL A 75 -23.49 -17.37 -22.09
C VAL A 75 -22.42 -16.38 -22.57
N CYS A 76 -22.52 -15.89 -23.81
CA CYS A 76 -21.61 -14.87 -24.33
C CYS A 76 -21.72 -13.56 -23.57
N THR A 77 -22.93 -13.15 -23.19
CA THR A 77 -23.16 -11.93 -22.41
C THR A 77 -22.55 -12.05 -21.01
N ASP A 78 -22.75 -13.19 -20.35
CA ASP A 78 -22.17 -13.46 -19.03
C ASP A 78 -20.64 -13.54 -19.11
N ALA A 79 -20.08 -14.27 -20.06
CA ALA A 79 -18.64 -14.34 -20.27
C ALA A 79 -18.02 -12.96 -20.58
N SER A 80 -18.72 -12.12 -21.35
CA SER A 80 -18.28 -10.75 -21.62
C SER A 80 -18.29 -9.88 -20.38
N ARG A 81 -19.30 -10.05 -19.50
CA ARG A 81 -19.37 -9.36 -18.21
C ARG A 81 -18.22 -9.78 -17.29
N ASP A 82 -17.97 -11.07 -17.19
CA ASP A 82 -16.91 -11.61 -16.33
C ASP A 82 -15.51 -11.17 -16.80
N LEU A 83 -15.28 -11.19 -18.12
CA LEU A 83 -14.03 -10.67 -18.70
C LEU A 83 -13.83 -9.18 -18.41
N LYS A 84 -14.91 -8.39 -18.42
CA LYS A 84 -14.84 -6.97 -18.09
C LYS A 84 -14.47 -6.77 -16.62
N ILE A 85 -15.12 -7.48 -15.70
CA ILE A 85 -14.82 -7.42 -14.26
C ILE A 85 -13.35 -7.78 -14.02
N PHE A 86 -12.88 -8.88 -14.64
CA PHE A 86 -11.49 -9.30 -14.53
C PHE A 86 -10.50 -8.24 -15.05
N ALA A 87 -10.83 -7.60 -16.18
CA ALA A 87 -10.00 -6.54 -16.74
C ALA A 87 -9.93 -5.31 -15.82
N ASP A 88 -11.06 -4.90 -15.24
CA ASP A 88 -11.15 -3.77 -14.32
C ASP A 88 -10.36 -4.05 -13.01
N ASP A 89 -10.54 -5.23 -12.41
CA ASP A 89 -9.81 -5.65 -11.20
C ASP A 89 -8.29 -5.70 -11.44
N ASN A 90 -7.86 -6.22 -12.59
CA ASN A 90 -6.45 -6.27 -12.94
C ASN A 90 -5.86 -4.87 -13.16
N ALA A 91 -6.62 -3.95 -13.76
CA ALA A 91 -6.20 -2.57 -13.92
C ALA A 91 -6.02 -1.87 -12.57
N GLU A 92 -6.96 -2.06 -11.64
CA GLU A 92 -6.86 -1.51 -10.27
C GLU A 92 -5.66 -2.09 -9.52
N TYR A 93 -5.44 -3.40 -9.62
CA TYR A 93 -4.28 -4.08 -9.03
C TYR A 93 -2.97 -3.47 -9.53
N CYS A 94 -2.84 -3.32 -10.85
CA CYS A 94 -1.65 -2.73 -11.47
C CYS A 94 -1.43 -1.28 -11.04
N GLU A 95 -2.49 -0.47 -10.96
CA GLU A 95 -2.39 0.92 -10.52
C GLU A 95 -1.91 1.02 -9.07
N ARG A 96 -2.47 0.18 -8.18
CA ARG A 96 -2.04 0.12 -6.77
C ARG A 96 -0.57 -0.29 -6.66
N LYS A 97 -0.13 -1.30 -7.41
CA LYS A 97 1.29 -1.70 -7.44
C LYS A 97 2.20 -0.60 -7.99
N ALA A 98 1.77 0.13 -9.00
CA ALA A 98 2.51 1.27 -9.51
C ALA A 98 2.59 2.43 -8.50
N LYS A 99 1.55 2.65 -7.67
CA LYS A 99 1.58 3.63 -6.57
C LYS A 99 2.55 3.20 -5.46
N GLU A 100 2.49 1.95 -5.01
CA GLU A 100 3.43 1.38 -4.04
C GLU A 100 4.89 1.55 -4.52
N ALA A 101 5.17 1.18 -5.77
CA ALA A 101 6.51 1.31 -6.36
C ALA A 101 6.98 2.77 -6.44
N ARG A 102 6.09 3.70 -6.79
CA ARG A 102 6.41 5.14 -6.82
C ARG A 102 6.77 5.69 -5.45
N THR A 103 6.02 5.31 -4.41
CA THR A 103 6.32 5.71 -3.02
C THR A 103 7.69 5.20 -2.59
N VAL A 104 8.00 3.93 -2.87
CA VAL A 104 9.31 3.34 -2.55
C VAL A 104 10.42 4.03 -3.33
N ALA A 105 10.24 4.29 -4.62
CA ALA A 105 11.22 4.97 -5.46
C ALA A 105 11.53 6.40 -5.00
N VAL A 106 10.56 7.10 -4.40
CA VAL A 106 10.78 8.43 -3.81
C VAL A 106 11.50 8.34 -2.46
N ALA A 107 11.16 7.36 -1.63
CA ALA A 107 11.73 7.21 -0.29
C ALA A 107 13.17 6.66 -0.30
N TYR A 108 13.47 5.74 -1.21
CA TYR A 108 14.74 5.01 -1.23
C TYR A 108 15.97 5.93 -1.37
N PRO A 109 16.02 6.92 -2.28
CA PRO A 109 17.16 7.84 -2.39
C PRO A 109 17.40 8.64 -1.10
N GLN A 110 16.34 9.03 -0.39
CA GLN A 110 16.48 9.75 0.88
C GLN A 110 17.09 8.87 1.98
N LEU A 111 16.73 7.58 1.99
CA LEU A 111 17.28 6.61 2.92
C LEU A 111 18.75 6.32 2.61
N VAL A 112 19.10 6.17 1.32
CA VAL A 112 20.49 6.05 0.87
C VAL A 112 21.31 7.26 1.31
N LYS A 113 20.82 8.48 1.06
CA LYS A 113 21.51 9.71 1.47
C LYS A 113 21.74 9.77 2.99
N ARG A 114 20.73 9.44 3.80
CA ARG A 114 20.91 9.39 5.27
C ARG A 114 21.95 8.36 5.70
N ASN A 115 21.96 7.19 5.05
CA ASN A 115 22.95 6.15 5.34
C ASN A 115 24.35 6.61 4.96
N GLU A 116 24.52 7.26 3.81
CA GLU A 116 25.80 7.86 3.38
C GLU A 116 26.28 8.91 4.39
N GLU A 117 25.41 9.84 4.80
CA GLU A 117 25.73 10.85 5.82
C GLU A 117 26.18 10.22 7.14
N MET A 118 25.49 9.17 7.60
CA MET A 118 25.86 8.45 8.81
C MET A 118 27.24 7.78 8.68
N ILE A 119 27.50 7.12 7.55
CA ILE A 119 28.78 6.45 7.28
C ILE A 119 29.94 7.47 7.27
N VAL A 120 29.73 8.65 6.68
CA VAL A 120 30.76 9.70 6.65
C VAL A 120 30.99 10.32 8.03
N ASN A 121 29.93 10.57 8.80
CA ASN A 121 30.03 11.26 10.10
C ASN A 121 30.53 10.34 11.23
N HIS A 122 30.25 9.05 11.19
CA HIS A 122 30.61 8.12 12.26
C HIS A 122 32.12 8.08 12.58
N PRO A 123 33.04 7.93 11.62
CA PRO A 123 34.48 7.92 11.91
C PRO A 123 34.93 9.26 12.51
N ILE A 124 34.41 10.40 12.04
CA ILE A 124 34.72 11.72 12.62
C ILE A 124 34.35 11.76 14.10
N THR A 125 33.18 11.23 14.46
CA THR A 125 32.76 11.17 15.87
C THR A 125 33.62 10.21 16.70
N ILE A 126 34.05 9.08 16.13
CA ILE A 126 34.95 8.12 16.78
C ILE A 126 36.32 8.75 17.02
N ASP A 127 36.89 9.43 16.02
CA ASP A 127 38.19 10.09 16.12
C ASP A 127 38.18 11.17 17.20
N SER A 128 37.12 11.99 17.25
CA SER A 128 36.96 13.01 18.29
C SER A 128 36.85 12.40 19.70
N LEU A 129 36.11 11.29 19.83
CA LEU A 129 36.02 10.56 21.11
C LEU A 129 37.36 9.93 21.49
N SER A 130 38.07 9.33 20.53
CA SER A 130 39.39 8.74 20.72
C SER A 130 40.38 9.79 21.23
N GLN A 131 40.42 10.96 20.60
CA GLN A 131 41.27 12.07 21.04
C GLN A 131 40.96 12.50 22.49
N LYS A 132 39.68 12.62 22.85
CA LYS A 132 39.26 12.95 24.23
C LYS A 132 39.66 11.87 25.23
N VAL A 133 39.56 10.59 24.85
CA VAL A 133 40.02 9.48 25.70
C VAL A 133 41.52 9.61 25.95
N THR A 134 42.32 9.82 24.91
CA THR A 134 43.78 10.02 25.05
C THR A 134 44.12 11.22 25.93
N GLU A 135 43.40 12.35 25.79
CA GLU A 135 43.59 13.51 26.66
C GLU A 135 43.31 13.19 28.13
N LEU A 136 42.21 12.47 28.41
CA LEU A 136 41.85 12.07 29.76
C LEU A 136 42.85 11.07 30.36
N GLU A 137 43.37 10.14 29.56
CA GLU A 137 44.42 9.20 29.97
C GLU A 137 45.70 9.94 30.36
N ASN A 138 46.16 10.90 29.54
CA ASN A 138 47.31 11.73 29.85
C ASN A 138 47.10 12.54 31.14
N ARG A 139 45.90 13.12 31.34
CA ARG A 139 45.56 13.86 32.58
C ARG A 139 45.58 12.96 33.81
N ARG A 140 45.06 11.73 33.69
CA ARG A 140 45.11 10.72 34.75
C ARG A 140 46.56 10.38 35.11
N ASP A 141 47.41 10.15 34.12
CA ASP A 141 48.78 9.72 34.36
C ASP A 141 49.62 10.85 34.97
N ASN A 142 49.42 12.10 34.52
CA ASN A 142 50.01 13.28 35.17
C ASN A 142 49.53 13.47 36.63
N ALA A 143 48.24 13.24 36.90
CA ALA A 143 47.71 13.33 38.25
C ALA A 143 48.33 12.28 39.18
N LYS A 144 48.55 11.04 38.69
CA LYS A 144 49.26 10.00 39.45
C LYS A 144 50.68 10.43 39.81
N ILE A 145 51.44 10.93 38.84
CA ILE A 145 52.82 11.41 39.06
C ILE A 145 52.83 12.52 40.12
N ASN A 146 51.92 13.49 40.02
CA ASN A 146 51.82 14.60 40.97
C ASN A 146 51.48 14.14 42.39
N ILE A 147 50.60 13.16 42.55
CA ILE A 147 50.26 12.58 43.86
C ILE A 147 51.48 11.91 44.47
N GLU A 148 52.22 11.14 43.68
CA GLU A 148 53.42 10.43 44.15
C GLU A 148 54.54 11.42 44.52
N ALA A 149 54.76 12.46 43.72
CA ALA A 149 55.69 13.55 44.04
C ALA A 149 55.29 14.30 45.32
N ALA A 150 54.00 14.63 45.49
CA ALA A 150 53.51 15.29 46.70
C ALA A 150 53.67 14.40 47.95
N LYS A 151 53.54 13.08 47.82
CA LYS A 151 53.79 12.13 48.90
C LYS A 151 55.26 12.13 49.31
N MET A 152 56.18 12.06 48.33
CA MET A 152 57.63 12.11 48.58
C MET A 152 58.06 13.44 49.23
N GLN A 153 57.46 14.56 48.83
CA GLN A 153 57.74 15.86 49.44
C GLN A 153 57.27 15.92 50.90
N LYS A 154 56.08 15.39 51.21
CA LYS A 154 55.60 15.29 52.60
C LYS A 154 56.48 14.38 53.47
N GLU A 155 56.98 13.28 52.91
CA GLU A 155 57.92 12.40 53.61
C GLU A 155 59.27 13.08 53.85
N ALA A 156 59.77 13.87 52.89
CA ALA A 156 60.99 14.66 53.04
C ALA A 156 60.84 15.79 54.08
N GLU A 157 59.70 16.48 54.10
CA GLU A 157 59.39 17.53 55.08
C GLU A 157 59.21 16.97 56.50
N ALA A 158 58.65 15.76 56.64
CA ALA A 158 58.53 15.06 57.92
C ALA A 158 59.87 14.54 58.47
N SER A 159 60.86 14.33 57.61
CA SER A 159 62.22 13.90 57.97
C SER A 159 63.21 15.06 58.21
N ALA A 160 62.78 16.32 58.01
CA ALA A 160 63.62 17.49 58.25
C ALA A 160 63.69 17.81 59.76
N PRO A 161 64.88 18.13 60.31
CA PRO A 161 65.02 18.40 61.74
C PRO A 161 64.26 19.69 62.13
N PRO A 162 63.73 19.80 63.36
CA PRO A 162 62.92 20.94 63.77
C PRO A 162 63.73 22.23 63.63
N SER A 163 63.21 23.18 62.84
CA SER A 163 63.81 24.49 62.64
C SER A 163 63.78 25.28 63.96
N VAL A 164 64.95 25.42 64.59
CA VAL A 164 65.15 26.28 65.75
C VAL A 164 65.19 27.73 65.26
N ARG A 165 64.13 28.48 65.54
CA ARG A 165 64.05 29.92 65.29
C ARG A 165 64.91 30.67 66.33
N PRO A 166 65.94 31.45 65.96
CA PRO A 166 66.68 32.25 66.94
C PRO A 166 65.84 33.45 67.40
N LYS A 167 65.82 33.68 68.71
CA LYS A 167 65.31 34.89 69.37
C LYS A 167 66.35 36.02 69.30
N SER A 168 65.98 37.15 68.73
CA SER A 168 66.55 38.50 68.97
C SER A 168 65.81 39.49 68.06
N PHE A 169 65.47 40.72 68.40
CA PHE A 169 65.74 41.58 69.56
C PHE A 169 64.60 42.62 69.60
N GLU A 170 64.18 43.03 70.79
CA GLU A 170 63.26 44.14 71.01
C GLU A 170 63.90 45.47 70.56
N GLU A 171 63.13 46.32 69.88
CA GLU A 171 63.31 47.77 69.98
C GLU A 171 61.93 48.43 70.07
N THR A 172 61.70 49.03 71.23
CA THR A 172 60.46 49.68 71.64
C THR A 172 60.64 51.20 71.51
N ILE A 173 59.51 51.91 71.39
CA ILE A 173 59.23 53.32 71.79
C ILE A 173 59.33 54.35 70.63
N LEU A 174 58.34 55.21 70.32
CA LEU A 174 56.97 55.51 70.78
C LEU A 174 56.34 56.53 69.75
N PRO A 175 55.05 56.92 69.89
CA PRO A 175 54.18 57.41 68.82
C PRO A 175 54.04 58.95 68.79
N ILE A 176 53.19 59.48 67.88
CA ILE A 176 52.16 60.51 68.12
C ILE A 176 51.31 60.77 66.85
N PRO A 177 50.05 61.26 66.96
CA PRO A 177 48.91 60.82 66.15
C PRO A 177 48.19 61.93 65.35
N SER A 178 47.02 61.54 64.83
CA SER A 178 45.84 62.36 64.44
C SER A 178 45.75 62.64 62.92
N MET A 179 44.79 62.02 62.23
CA MET A 179 43.36 62.34 62.09
C MET A 179 43.11 63.26 60.88
N LEU A 180 41.98 63.00 60.21
CA LEU A 180 41.39 63.69 59.04
C LEU A 180 41.90 63.14 57.69
N ALA A 181 41.07 62.81 56.71
CA ALA A 181 39.62 62.85 56.56
C ALA A 181 39.26 61.99 55.32
N ASN A 182 37.98 61.58 55.23
CA ASN A 182 37.09 61.67 54.04
C ASN A 182 37.69 61.36 52.65
N THR A 183 37.07 60.67 51.70
CA THR A 183 35.70 60.20 51.42
C THR A 183 35.84 59.53 50.03
N PHE A 184 34.94 58.60 49.71
CA PHE A 184 34.44 58.26 48.36
C PHE A 184 35.32 58.56 47.13
N LEU A 185 35.74 57.50 46.43
CA LEU A 185 35.24 57.14 45.10
C LEU A 185 35.65 55.71 44.75
#